data_AF-A0A7G3L4S4-F1
#
_entry.id   AF-A0A7G3L4S4-F1
#
_cell.length_a   1.000
_cell.length_b   1.000
_cell.length_c   1.000
_cell.angle_alpha   90.00
_cell.angle_beta   90.00
_cell.angle_gamma   90.00
#
_symmetry.space_group_name_H-M   'P 1'
#
loop_
_entity.id
_entity.type
_entity.pdbx_description
1 polymer ?
#
loop_
_entity_poly.entity_id
_entity_poly.type
_entity_poly.pdbx_seq_one_letter_code
_entity_poly.pdbx_strand_id
1 'polypeptide(L)'
;MLTLTDIRASNTVLVTEFDGVRAVHFCLHEKLSGSDNDLWFPLANGADLFEALESIMCINFAAANVVSLEFLRQNGKCKDYRITYNKAKFKPLC
;
A
#
# COMPACT_ATOMS: atom_id res chain seq x y z
N MET A 1 11.33 -18.82 -23.80
CA MET A 1 11.79 -18.33 -22.49
C MET A 1 11.18 -16.93 -22.31
N LEU A 2 9.99 -16.84 -21.72
CA LEU A 2 9.35 -15.54 -21.49
C LEU A 2 10.07 -14.88 -20.32
N THR A 3 10.78 -13.78 -20.57
CA THR A 3 11.26 -12.88 -19.53
C THR A 3 10.02 -12.23 -18.90
N LEU A 4 9.49 -12.86 -17.86
CA LEU A 4 8.34 -12.39 -17.08
C LEU A 4 8.74 -11.08 -16.39
N THR A 5 8.48 -9.96 -17.06
CA THR A 5 8.42 -8.64 -16.45
C THR A 5 7.53 -8.74 -15.22
N ASP A 6 8.02 -8.29 -14.07
CA ASP A 6 7.23 -8.25 -12.83
C ASP A 6 5.91 -7.53 -13.13
N ILE A 7 4.77 -8.21 -12.90
CA ILE A 7 3.45 -7.65 -13.22
C ILE A 7 3.30 -6.36 -12.43
N ARG A 8 3.27 -5.23 -13.13
CA ARG A 8 3.08 -3.92 -12.54
C ARG A 8 1.61 -3.71 -12.24
N ALA A 9 1.32 -3.30 -11.01
CA ALA A 9 -0.02 -3.00 -10.55
C ALA A 9 -0.06 -1.62 -9.89
N SER A 10 -1.26 -1.10 -9.70
CA SER A 10 -1.49 0.11 -8.93
C SER A 10 -2.72 -0.04 -8.05
N ASN A 11 -2.73 0.68 -6.93
CA ASN A 11 -3.83 0.72 -5.98
C ASN A 11 -4.01 2.15 -5.44
N THR A 12 -5.22 2.48 -4.98
CA THR A 12 -5.47 3.73 -4.26
C THR A 12 -5.22 3.51 -2.78
N VAL A 13 -4.37 4.34 -2.19
CA VAL A 13 -4.10 4.35 -0.75
C VAL A 13 -4.69 5.61 -0.17
N LEU A 14 -5.51 5.45 0.86
CA LEU A 14 -6.04 6.55 1.65
C LEU A 14 -5.16 6.71 2.89
N VAL A 15 -4.75 7.95 3.17
CA VAL A 15 -3.99 8.34 4.36
C VAL A 15 -4.82 9.33 5.17
N THR A 16 -5.04 9.03 6.44
CA THR A 16 -5.75 9.93 7.36
C THR A 16 -5.13 9.85 8.75
N GLU A 17 -5.73 10.53 9.72
CA GLU A 17 -5.30 10.54 11.11
C GLU A 17 -6.48 10.20 12.04
N PHE A 18 -6.24 9.26 12.96
CA PHE A 18 -7.15 8.90 14.05
C PHE A 18 -6.47 9.26 15.37
N ASP A 19 -7.07 10.17 16.15
CA ASP A 19 -6.56 10.60 17.46
C ASP A 19 -5.05 10.94 17.48
N GLY A 20 -4.57 11.64 16.44
CA GLY A 20 -3.16 12.02 16.30
C GLY A 20 -2.26 10.96 15.68
N VAL A 21 -2.77 9.77 15.38
CA VAL A 21 -2.04 8.68 14.74
C VAL A 21 -2.37 8.64 13.25
N ARG A 22 -1.38 8.90 12.39
CA ARG A 22 -1.55 8.68 10.95
C ARG A 22 -1.75 7.20 10.67
N ALA A 23 -2.71 6.88 9.80
CA ALA A 23 -2.98 5.53 9.36
C ALA A 23 -3.23 5.50 7.85
N VAL A 24 -3.02 4.32 7.26
CA VAL A 24 -3.21 4.07 5.83
C VAL A 24 -4.18 2.92 5.61
N HIS A 25 -4.99 3.05 4.56
CA HIS A 25 -5.90 2.03 4.08
C HIS A 25 -5.66 1.80 2.58
N PHE A 26 -5.58 0.54 2.18
CA PHE A 26 -5.42 0.13 0.77
C PHE A 26 -6.80 -0.18 0.19
N CYS A 27 -7.34 0.68 -0.67
CA CYS A 27 -8.71 0.57 -1.15
C CYS A 27 -8.90 -0.66 -2.04
N LEU A 28 -9.79 -1.58 -1.64
CA LEU A 28 -10.13 -2.80 -2.38
C LEU A 28 -8.92 -3.66 -2.77
N HIS A 29 -7.81 -3.57 -2.03
CA HIS A 29 -6.64 -4.38 -2.28
C HIS A 29 -6.86 -5.82 -1.81
N GLU A 30 -6.72 -6.80 -2.70
CA GLU A 30 -7.04 -8.22 -2.51
C GLU A 30 -6.57 -8.85 -1.19
N LYS A 31 -5.48 -8.33 -0.62
CA LYS A 31 -4.90 -8.78 0.65
C LYS A 31 -4.89 -7.73 1.77
N LEU A 32 -4.85 -6.45 1.42
CA LEU A 32 -4.51 -5.37 2.37
C LEU A 32 -5.72 -4.51 2.73
N SER A 33 -6.87 -4.70 2.09
CA SER A 33 -8.12 -4.05 2.51
C SER A 33 -8.82 -4.78 3.66
N GLY A 34 -8.42 -6.01 4.01
CA GLY A 34 -9.14 -6.85 4.96
C GLY A 34 -10.38 -7.49 4.34
N SER A 35 -11.01 -8.43 5.07
CA SER A 35 -12.18 -9.18 4.56
C SER A 35 -13.44 -8.31 4.40
N ASP A 36 -13.53 -7.21 5.13
CA ASP A 36 -14.62 -6.23 5.10
C ASP A 36 -14.28 -4.96 4.31
N ASN A 37 -13.08 -4.88 3.73
CA ASN A 37 -12.53 -3.70 3.05
C ASN A 37 -12.32 -2.47 3.96
N ASP A 38 -12.11 -2.65 5.26
CA ASP A 38 -11.86 -1.54 6.20
C ASP A 38 -10.64 -1.77 7.11
N LEU A 39 -9.60 -2.48 6.62
CA LEU A 39 -8.36 -2.65 7.36
C LEU A 39 -7.48 -1.38 7.30
N TRP A 40 -6.98 -0.95 8.45
CA TRP A 40 -6.10 0.21 8.62
C TRP A 40 -4.75 -0.19 9.22
N PHE A 41 -3.67 0.38 8.68
CA PHE A 41 -2.32 0.20 9.19
C PHE A 41 -1.84 1.51 9.84
N PRO A 42 -1.50 1.51 11.14
CA PRO A 42 -0.94 2.68 11.78
C PRO A 42 0.47 2.95 11.26
N LEU A 43 0.81 4.23 11.12
CA LEU A 43 2.15 4.67 10.79
C LEU A 43 2.87 5.17 12.04
N ALA A 44 4.15 4.86 12.16
CA ALA A 44 4.99 5.47 13.19
C ALA A 44 5.04 7.00 13.02
N ASN A 45 5.21 7.70 14.13
CA ASN A 45 5.32 9.16 14.11
C ASN A 45 6.55 9.58 13.27
N GLY A 46 6.36 10.53 12.36
CA GLY A 46 7.42 11.01 11.46
C GLY A 46 7.84 10.03 10.37
N ALA A 47 7.19 8.86 10.21
CA ALA A 47 7.55 7.90 9.17
C ALA A 47 7.42 8.52 7.76
N ASP A 48 8.36 8.21 6.89
CA ASP A 48 8.19 8.48 5.47
C ASP A 48 7.06 7.62 4.91
N LEU A 49 6.18 8.24 4.10
CA LEU A 49 4.99 7.55 3.61
C LEU A 49 5.34 6.49 2.56
N PHE A 50 6.31 6.78 1.70
CA PHE A 50 6.72 5.84 0.65
C PHE A 50 7.35 4.60 1.29
N GLU A 51 8.33 4.79 2.18
CA GLU A 51 9.02 3.70 2.88
C GLU A 51 8.06 2.84 3.71
N ALA A 52 7.10 3.47 4.40
CA ALA A 52 6.11 2.75 5.19
C ALA A 52 5.18 1.90 4.32
N LEU A 53 4.68 2.44 3.21
CA LEU A 53 3.83 1.69 2.29
C LEU A 53 4.59 0.53 1.64
N GLU A 54 5.83 0.75 1.21
CA GLU A 54 6.67 -0.33 0.68
C GLU A 54 6.89 -1.44 1.71
N SER A 55 7.21 -1.08 2.96
CA SER A 55 7.40 -2.04 4.04
C SER A 55 6.14 -2.87 4.29
N ILE A 56 4.97 -2.24 4.39
CA ILE A 56 3.69 -2.94 4.58
C ILE A 56 3.44 -3.90 3.41
N MET A 57 3.59 -3.43 2.17
CA MET A 57 3.30 -4.25 0.99
C MET A 57 4.27 -5.43 0.84
N CYS A 58 5.57 -5.22 1.09
CA CYS A 58 6.59 -6.24 0.95
C CYS A 58 6.49 -7.32 2.04
N ILE A 59 6.32 -6.93 3.31
CA ILE A 59 6.15 -7.88 4.43
C ILE A 59 4.92 -8.75 4.22
N ASN A 60 3.85 -8.17 3.67
CA ASN A 60 2.63 -8.89 3.37
C ASN A 60 2.64 -9.58 1.99
N PHE A 61 3.75 -9.62 1.27
CA PHE A 61 3.84 -10.24 -0.07
C PHE A 61 2.81 -9.69 -1.08
N ALA A 62 2.38 -8.44 -0.92
CA ALA A 62 1.56 -7.73 -1.90
C ALA A 62 2.43 -7.16 -3.03
N ALA A 63 3.65 -6.74 -2.71
CA ALA A 63 4.62 -6.21 -3.65
C ALA A 63 6.01 -6.84 -3.47
N ALA A 64 6.79 -6.88 -4.54
CA ALA A 64 8.24 -7.08 -4.47
C ALA A 64 8.96 -5.78 -4.10
N ASN A 65 8.47 -4.65 -4.63
CA ASN A 65 8.87 -3.30 -4.31
C ASN A 65 7.82 -2.30 -4.81
N VAL A 66 7.84 -1.09 -4.25
CA VAL A 66 7.06 0.06 -4.72
C VAL A 66 7.89 0.82 -5.75
N VAL A 67 7.21 1.34 -6.78
CA VAL A 67 7.82 2.05 -7.92
C VAL A 67 7.57 3.55 -7.80
N SER A 68 6.36 3.94 -7.44
CA SER A 68 6.00 5.34 -7.29
C SER A 68 4.81 5.53 -6.35
N LEU A 69 4.75 6.73 -5.78
CA LEU A 69 3.62 7.21 -5.00
C LEU A 69 3.23 8.59 -5.53
N GLU A 70 2.03 8.69 -6.09
CA GLU A 70 1.50 9.91 -6.69
C GLU A 70 0.36 10.44 -5.83
N PHE A 71 0.40 11.72 -5.46
CA PHE A 71 -0.72 12.37 -4.78
C PHE A 71 -1.87 12.61 -5.77
N LEU A 72 -3.08 12.18 -5.42
CA LEU A 72 -4.26 12.34 -6.28
C LEU A 72 -5.12 13.51 -5.84
N ARG A 73 -5.51 13.54 -4.56
CA ARG A 73 -6.40 14.56 -4.01
C ARG A 73 -6.38 14.56 -2.48
N GLN A 74 -6.95 15.62 -1.91
CA GLN A 74 -7.19 15.74 -0.48
C GLN A 74 -8.64 16.18 -0.24
N ASN A 75 -9.29 15.55 0.72
CA ASN A 75 -10.60 15.95 1.24
C ASN A 75 -10.56 16.01 2.77
N GLY A 76 -10.55 17.23 3.32
CA GLY A 76 -10.33 17.44 4.75
C GLY A 76 -8.96 16.90 5.18
N LYS A 77 -8.97 15.97 6.15
CA LYS A 77 -7.76 15.29 6.65
C LYS A 77 -7.36 14.06 5.82
N CYS A 78 -8.26 13.54 4.98
CA CYS A 78 -8.00 12.37 4.16
C CYS A 78 -7.26 12.76 2.88
N LYS A 79 -6.18 12.04 2.57
CA LYS A 79 -5.37 12.21 1.37
C LYS A 79 -5.35 10.90 0.59
N ASP A 80 -5.62 10.98 -0.71
CA ASP A 80 -5.59 9.82 -1.60
C ASP A 80 -4.32 9.84 -2.43
N TYR A 81 -3.67 8.69 -2.52
CA TYR A 81 -2.49 8.48 -3.34
C TYR A 81 -2.70 7.30 -4.29
N ARG A 82 -2.06 7.34 -5.45
CA ARG A 82 -1.86 6.17 -6.31
C ARG A 82 -0.50 5.58 -6.00
N ILE A 83 -0.49 4.36 -5.47
CA ILE A 83 0.74 3.59 -5.34
C ILE A 83 0.89 2.69 -6.57
N THR A 84 2.07 2.70 -7.18
CA THR A 84 2.43 1.78 -8.27
C THR A 84 3.53 0.87 -7.77
N TYR A 85 3.42 -0.43 -8.03
CA TYR A 85 4.31 -1.44 -7.47
C TYR A 85 4.48 -2.63 -8.41
N ASN A 86 5.57 -3.36 -8.23
CA ASN A 86 5.78 -4.65 -8.88
C ASN A 86 5.18 -5.74 -7.98
N LYS A 87 4.27 -6.57 -8.49
CA LYS A 87 3.66 -7.65 -7.69
C LYS A 87 4.71 -8.62 -7.19
N ALA A 88 4.56 -9.07 -5.94
CA ALA A 88 5.42 -10.14 -5.41
C ALA A 88 5.21 -11.42 -6.23
N LYS A 89 6.30 -12.15 -6.51
CA LYS A 89 6.20 -13.52 -7.01
C LYS A 89 5.65 -14.39 -5.88
N PHE A 90 4.71 -15.29 -6.18
CA PHE A 90 4.16 -16.24 -5.22
C PHE A 90 5.28 -16.86 -4.36
N LYS A 91 5.16 -16.80 -3.03
CA LYS A 91 5.99 -17.61 -2.14
C LYS A 91 5.29 -18.95 -1.91
N PRO A 92 6.00 -20.09 -1.99
CA PRO A 92 5.44 -21.39 -1.61
C PRO A 92 5.05 -21.35 -0.13
N LEU A 93 3.96 -22.03 0.22
CA LEU A 93 3.58 -22.29 1.60
C LEU A 93 4.73 -23.04 2.27
N CYS A 94 5.39 -22.38 3.22
CA CYS A 94 6.12 -23.07 4.28
C CYS A 94 5.12 -23.55 5.32
#